data_AF-A0A851GRR8-F1
#
_entry.id   AF-A0A851GRR8-F1
#
_cell.length_a   1.000
_cell.length_b   1.000
_cell.length_c   1.000
_cell.angle_alpha   90.00
_cell.angle_beta   90.00
_cell.angle_gamma   90.00
#
_symmetry.space_group_name_H-M   'P 1'
#
loop_
_entity.id
_entity.type
_entity.pdbx_description
1 polymer ?
#
loop_
_entity_poly.entity_id
_entity_poly.type
_entity_poly.pdbx_seq_one_letter_code
_entity_poly.pdbx_strand_id
1 'polypeptide(L)'
;MDIDTIFEEWTLGDQQTSELQPLCDAKLRDALYCLIPNNPSPIHRKLILELLSEEVIYRRGLWERTINNDDYYENIYLCVFLLTRLEKVEDVFHIWQVKHLNMDVGSIIDVYFLVGGGIDATLAYLTADKSEVADKIIQYILDASITQADVEGWIDGQIEYHDRISA
;
A
#
# COMPACT_ATOMS: atom_id res chain seq x y z
N MET A 1 -2.60 -11.19 -17.97
CA MET A 1 -1.68 -10.02 -18.07
C MET A 1 -0.72 -10.19 -16.92
N ASP A 2 0.59 -10.27 -17.21
CA ASP A 2 1.57 -10.65 -16.21
C ASP A 2 1.84 -9.50 -15.23
N ILE A 3 2.27 -9.83 -14.00
CA ILE A 3 2.52 -8.85 -12.95
C ILE A 3 3.60 -7.85 -13.39
N ASP A 4 4.60 -8.32 -14.14
CA ASP A 4 5.65 -7.49 -14.73
C ASP A 4 5.08 -6.50 -15.77
N THR A 5 4.06 -6.89 -16.53
CA THR A 5 3.36 -6.00 -17.47
C THR A 5 2.56 -4.92 -16.75
N ILE A 6 1.94 -5.25 -15.61
CA ILE A 6 1.23 -4.29 -14.76
C ILE A 6 2.20 -3.32 -14.09
N PHE A 7 3.39 -3.80 -13.69
CA PHE A 7 4.47 -2.94 -13.18
C PHE A 7 5.06 -2.03 -14.25
N GLU A 8 5.21 -2.50 -15.48
CA GLU A 8 5.63 -1.68 -16.63
C GLU A 8 4.58 -0.62 -16.97
N GLU A 9 3.30 -0.95 -16.95
CA GLU A 9 2.21 0.02 -17.17
C GLU A 9 2.14 1.09 -16.07
N TRP A 10 2.50 0.79 -14.82
CA TRP A 10 2.57 1.79 -13.74
C TRP A 10 3.83 2.66 -13.81
N THR A 11 4.95 2.12 -14.30
CA THR A 11 6.23 2.84 -14.44
C THR A 11 6.31 3.67 -15.73
N LEU A 12 5.61 3.26 -16.79
CA LEU A 12 5.56 3.95 -18.08
C LEU A 12 4.28 4.78 -18.25
N GLY A 13 3.25 4.52 -17.44
CA GLY A 13 1.90 5.07 -17.58
C GLY A 13 1.73 6.55 -17.21
N ASP A 14 2.68 7.16 -16.49
CA ASP A 14 2.65 8.60 -16.25
C ASP A 14 4.06 9.19 -16.19
N GLN A 15 4.65 9.40 -17.37
CA GLN A 15 5.40 10.65 -17.60
C GLN A 15 4.44 11.84 -17.73
N GLN A 16 3.41 11.93 -16.89
CA GLN A 16 2.69 13.18 -16.67
C GLN A 16 3.53 13.98 -15.67
N THR A 17 4.04 15.11 -16.15
CA THR A 17 4.53 16.21 -15.32
C THR A 17 3.39 16.66 -14.40
N SER A 18 3.22 15.98 -13.28
CA SER A 18 2.23 16.26 -12.26
C SER A 18 2.69 17.46 -11.42
N GLU A 19 1.74 18.31 -11.01
CA GLU A 19 1.94 19.47 -10.13
C GLU A 19 2.57 19.12 -8.75
N LEU A 20 2.92 17.84 -8.53
CA LEU A 20 3.46 17.23 -7.32
C LEU A 20 4.93 16.78 -7.44
N GLN A 21 5.68 17.32 -8.41
CA GLN A 21 7.16 17.26 -8.45
C GLN A 21 7.89 17.38 -7.09
N PRO A 22 7.42 18.13 -6.07
CA PRO A 22 8.11 18.19 -4.78
C PRO A 22 8.01 16.93 -3.89
N LEU A 23 7.18 15.92 -4.21
CA LEU A 23 7.09 14.70 -3.38
C LEU A 23 8.35 13.82 -3.43
N CYS A 24 9.30 14.10 -4.33
CA CYS A 24 10.62 13.46 -4.31
C CYS A 24 11.43 13.81 -3.04
N ASP A 25 11.12 14.92 -2.37
CA ASP A 25 11.72 15.29 -1.09
C ASP A 25 11.11 14.47 0.06
N ALA A 26 11.94 13.61 0.66
CA ALA A 26 11.53 12.77 1.79
C ALA A 26 11.01 13.59 2.98
N LYS A 27 11.58 14.78 3.25
CA LYS A 27 11.12 15.63 4.36
C LYS A 27 9.74 16.20 4.11
N LEU A 28 9.41 16.48 2.85
CA LEU A 28 8.06 16.90 2.50
C LEU A 28 7.08 15.75 2.70
N ARG A 29 7.44 14.53 2.28
CA ARG A 29 6.59 13.34 2.50
C ARG A 29 6.34 13.11 4.00
N ASP A 30 7.38 13.18 4.83
CA ASP A 30 7.26 13.09 6.29
C ASP A 30 6.29 14.13 6.86
N ALA A 31 6.40 15.39 6.43
CA ALA A 31 5.49 16.44 6.86
C ALA A 31 4.03 16.18 6.41
N LEU A 32 3.83 15.62 5.21
CA LEU A 32 2.50 15.26 4.71
C LEU A 32 1.88 14.11 5.50
N TYR A 33 2.66 13.10 5.90
CA TYR A 33 2.16 12.00 6.73
C TYR A 33 1.63 12.49 8.08
N CYS A 34 2.21 13.55 8.66
CA CYS A 34 1.70 14.16 9.89
C CYS A 34 0.33 14.84 9.74
N LEU A 35 -0.10 15.14 8.51
CA LEU A 35 -1.39 15.76 8.23
C LEU A 35 -2.50 14.73 8.01
N ILE A 36 -2.16 13.44 7.83
CA ILE A 36 -3.12 12.37 7.57
C ILE A 36 -3.42 11.65 8.89
N PRO A 37 -4.67 11.68 9.39
CA PRO A 37 -5.03 10.95 10.60
C PRO A 37 -4.95 9.43 10.34
N ASN A 38 -4.69 8.65 11.40
CA ASN A 38 -4.71 7.17 11.33
C ASN A 38 -6.06 6.59 10.90
N ASN A 39 -7.13 7.38 11.01
CA ASN A 39 -8.42 7.08 10.39
C ASN A 39 -8.67 8.05 9.22
N PRO A 40 -8.03 7.84 8.06
CA PRO A 40 -8.13 8.75 6.94
C PRO A 40 -9.56 8.76 6.38
N SER A 41 -10.05 9.94 6.04
CA SER A 41 -11.27 10.05 5.21
C SER A 41 -10.96 9.84 3.72
N PRO A 42 -11.97 9.53 2.89
CA PRO A 42 -11.79 9.31 1.44
C PRO A 42 -11.08 10.44 0.68
N ILE A 43 -11.09 11.68 1.20
CA ILE A 43 -10.40 12.82 0.57
C ILE A 43 -8.88 12.61 0.51
N HIS A 44 -8.32 11.83 1.45
CA HIS A 44 -6.87 11.58 1.51
C HIS A 44 -6.43 10.50 0.52
N ARG A 45 -7.34 9.69 -0.04
CA ARG A 45 -6.98 8.50 -0.82
C ARG A 45 -6.03 8.82 -1.96
N LYS A 46 -6.31 9.88 -2.73
CA LYS A 46 -5.47 10.28 -3.87
C LYS A 46 -4.04 10.60 -3.40
N LEU A 47 -3.91 11.42 -2.35
CA LEU A 47 -2.61 11.78 -1.79
C LEU A 47 -1.86 10.54 -1.26
N ILE A 48 -2.54 9.62 -0.58
CA ILE A 48 -1.92 8.40 -0.06
C ILE A 48 -1.39 7.52 -1.21
N LEU A 49 -2.14 7.38 -2.31
CA LEU A 49 -1.70 6.63 -3.49
C LEU A 49 -0.48 7.28 -4.17
N GLU A 50 -0.46 8.61 -4.26
CA GLU A 50 0.68 9.36 -4.80
C GLU A 50 1.92 9.21 -3.90
N LEU A 51 1.75 9.32 -2.59
CA LEU A 51 2.82 9.07 -1.61
C LEU A 51 3.33 7.62 -1.72
N LEU A 52 2.45 6.64 -1.82
CA LEU A 52 2.83 5.24 -2.00
C LEU A 52 3.67 5.02 -3.27
N SER A 53 3.31 5.67 -4.37
CA SER A 53 4.07 5.61 -5.62
C SER A 53 5.51 6.11 -5.44
N GLU A 54 5.66 7.27 -4.79
CA GLU A 54 6.98 7.83 -4.49
C GLU A 54 7.79 6.93 -3.55
N GLU A 55 7.16 6.31 -2.54
CA GLU A 55 7.86 5.35 -1.67
C GLU A 55 8.29 4.08 -2.42
N VAL A 56 7.50 3.60 -3.38
CA VAL A 56 7.87 2.48 -4.25
C VAL A 56 9.07 2.84 -5.12
N ILE A 57 9.07 4.01 -5.75
CA ILE A 57 10.19 4.53 -6.55
C ILE A 57 11.45 4.65 -5.69
N TYR A 58 11.33 5.28 -4.52
CA TYR A 58 12.43 5.45 -3.57
C TYR A 58 13.02 4.11 -3.14
N ARG A 59 12.16 3.15 -2.74
CA ARG A 59 12.57 1.82 -2.30
C ARG A 59 13.25 1.01 -3.40
N ARG A 60 12.79 1.14 -4.65
CA ARG A 60 13.47 0.54 -5.80
C ARG A 60 14.85 1.18 -6.02
N GLY A 61 14.94 2.50 -5.97
CA GLY A 61 16.20 3.21 -6.13
C GLY A 61 17.23 2.87 -5.05
N LEU A 62 16.80 2.64 -3.80
CA LEU A 62 17.66 2.10 -2.74
C LEU A 62 18.20 0.70 -3.08
N TRP A 63 17.32 -0.20 -3.55
CA TRP A 63 17.71 -1.57 -3.90
C TRP A 63 18.68 -1.62 -5.10
N GLU A 64 18.43 -0.79 -6.11
CA GLU A 64 19.26 -0.63 -7.30
C GLU A 64 20.52 0.20 -7.05
N ARG A 65 20.67 0.78 -5.84
CA ARG A 65 21.78 1.66 -5.44
C ARG A 65 21.91 2.92 -6.31
N THR A 66 20.79 3.43 -6.79
CA THR A 66 20.70 4.71 -7.51
C THR A 66 20.42 5.89 -6.58
N ILE A 67 20.02 5.62 -5.33
CA ILE A 67 19.73 6.60 -4.28
C ILE A 67 20.50 6.22 -3.00
N ASN A 68 20.98 7.22 -2.25
CA ASN A 68 21.64 7.01 -0.96
C ASN A 68 20.63 6.91 0.19
N ASN A 69 20.92 6.04 1.15
CA ASN A 69 20.10 5.82 2.34
C ASN A 69 20.46 6.83 3.44
N ASP A 70 19.88 8.02 3.38
CA ASP A 70 20.28 9.10 4.30
C ASP A 70 19.44 9.19 5.57
N ASP A 71 18.24 8.59 5.64
CA ASP A 71 17.46 8.34 6.87
C ASP A 71 16.20 7.56 6.47
N TYR A 72 16.18 6.25 6.72
CA TYR A 72 15.08 5.37 6.29
C TYR A 72 13.93 5.40 7.30
N TYR A 73 12.81 6.04 6.95
CA TYR A 73 11.53 5.81 7.60
C TYR A 73 10.69 4.86 6.75
N GLU A 74 10.03 3.91 7.40
CA GLU A 74 9.23 2.84 6.80
C GLU A 74 7.86 3.33 6.24
N ASN A 75 7.86 4.50 5.61
CA ASN A 75 6.67 5.20 5.11
C ASN A 75 5.86 4.38 4.11
N ILE A 76 6.49 3.45 3.38
CA ILE A 76 5.78 2.53 2.49
C ILE A 76 4.75 1.68 3.25
N TYR A 77 5.07 1.21 4.45
CA TYR A 77 4.11 0.43 5.27
C TYR A 77 3.02 1.33 5.84
N LEU A 78 3.37 2.57 6.19
CA LEU A 78 2.39 3.54 6.61
C LEU A 78 1.36 3.82 5.51
N CYS A 79 1.79 4.01 4.26
CA CYS A 79 0.88 4.18 3.13
C CYS A 79 -0.06 2.99 2.99
N VAL A 80 0.49 1.77 3.03
CA VAL A 80 -0.30 0.54 2.91
C VAL A 80 -1.32 0.43 4.07
N PHE A 81 -0.90 0.73 5.30
CA PHE A 81 -1.80 0.81 6.46
C PHE A 81 -2.93 1.82 6.26
N LEU A 82 -2.61 3.04 5.83
CA LEU A 82 -3.59 4.10 5.60
C LEU A 82 -4.58 3.73 4.48
N LEU A 83 -4.13 3.05 3.42
CA LEU A 83 -5.02 2.51 2.39
C LEU A 83 -5.96 1.43 2.95
N THR A 84 -5.43 0.49 3.74
CA THR A 84 -6.25 -0.52 4.42
C THR A 84 -7.34 0.13 5.29
N ARG A 85 -7.02 1.24 5.98
CA ARG A 85 -7.97 2.01 6.81
C ARG A 85 -9.03 2.79 6.02
N LEU A 86 -8.86 2.97 4.70
CA LEU A 86 -9.89 3.57 3.84
C LEU A 86 -10.98 2.56 3.45
N GLU A 87 -10.76 1.27 3.70
CA GLU A 87 -11.71 0.18 3.47
C GLU A 87 -12.21 0.13 2.01
N LYS A 88 -11.34 0.51 1.06
CA LYS A 88 -11.62 0.45 -0.38
C LYS A 88 -11.09 -0.84 -0.96
N VAL A 89 -12.00 -1.69 -1.42
CA VAL A 89 -11.67 -2.99 -2.01
C VAL A 89 -10.77 -2.85 -3.24
N GLU A 90 -10.83 -1.72 -3.95
CA GLU A 90 -10.00 -1.43 -5.11
C GLU A 90 -8.51 -1.27 -4.77
N ASP A 91 -8.19 -0.91 -3.52
CA ASP A 91 -6.80 -0.71 -3.09
C ASP A 91 -6.02 -2.04 -2.97
N VAL A 92 -6.71 -3.18 -2.99
CA VAL A 92 -6.10 -4.52 -2.92
C VAL A 92 -5.02 -4.74 -3.99
N PHE A 93 -5.22 -4.20 -5.20
CA PHE A 93 -4.26 -4.35 -6.29
C PHE A 93 -3.00 -3.51 -6.06
N HIS A 94 -3.14 -2.28 -5.56
CA HIS A 94 -2.00 -1.44 -5.19
C HIS A 94 -1.19 -2.09 -4.07
N ILE A 95 -1.85 -2.61 -3.04
CA ILE A 95 -1.18 -3.29 -1.92
C ILE A 95 -0.49 -4.58 -2.38
N TRP A 96 -1.13 -5.36 -3.26
CA TRP A 96 -0.55 -6.57 -3.83
C TRP A 96 0.72 -6.29 -4.62
N GLN A 97 0.74 -5.21 -5.42
CA GLN A 97 1.94 -4.77 -6.13
C GLN A 97 3.07 -4.43 -5.17
N VAL A 98 2.78 -3.64 -4.13
CA VAL A 98 3.80 -3.25 -3.13
C VAL A 98 4.36 -4.47 -2.42
N LYS A 99 3.51 -5.45 -2.06
CA LYS A 99 3.95 -6.72 -1.48
C LYS A 99 4.98 -7.45 -2.36
N HIS A 100 4.91 -7.30 -3.68
CA HIS A 100 5.82 -7.97 -4.61
C HIS A 100 7.01 -7.10 -5.03
N LEU A 101 7.22 -5.94 -4.39
CA LEU A 101 8.31 -5.03 -4.74
C LEU A 101 9.69 -5.65 -4.47
N ASN A 102 9.90 -6.23 -3.30
CA ASN A 102 11.08 -7.01 -2.93
C ASN A 102 10.79 -7.88 -1.69
N MET A 103 11.75 -8.74 -1.31
CA MET A 103 11.58 -9.66 -0.17
C MET A 103 11.31 -8.94 1.16
N ASP A 104 12.03 -7.87 1.46
CA ASP A 104 11.89 -7.13 2.72
C ASP A 104 10.48 -6.55 2.86
N VAL A 105 10.01 -5.85 1.82
CA VAL A 105 8.66 -5.27 1.78
C VAL A 105 7.59 -6.36 1.81
N GLY A 106 7.75 -7.41 1.01
CA GLY A 106 6.78 -8.49 0.90
C GLY A 106 6.61 -9.31 2.17
N SER A 107 7.65 -9.37 3.01
CA SER A 107 7.61 -10.05 4.31
C SER A 107 6.82 -9.30 5.37
N ILE A 108 6.70 -7.96 5.25
CA ILE A 108 6.00 -7.12 6.21
C ILE A 108 4.54 -6.90 5.80
N ILE A 109 4.24 -6.84 4.49
CA ILE A 109 2.86 -6.73 4.00
C ILE A 109 2.16 -8.09 4.08
N ASP A 110 1.50 -8.33 5.20
CA ASP A 110 0.68 -9.53 5.47
C ASP A 110 -0.68 -9.49 4.75
N VAL A 111 -1.38 -10.62 4.75
CA VAL A 111 -2.72 -10.80 4.16
C VAL A 111 -3.75 -9.80 4.69
N TYR A 112 -3.64 -9.38 5.95
CA TYR A 112 -4.58 -8.46 6.59
C TYR A 112 -4.68 -7.11 5.87
N PHE A 113 -3.58 -6.63 5.28
CA PHE A 113 -3.58 -5.38 4.50
C PHE A 113 -4.45 -5.48 3.24
N LEU A 114 -4.58 -6.67 2.64
CA LEU A 114 -5.34 -6.89 1.41
C LEU A 114 -6.85 -6.87 1.61
N VAL A 115 -7.31 -7.10 2.85
CA VAL A 115 -8.73 -7.29 3.19
C VAL A 115 -9.28 -6.14 4.05
N GLY A 116 -8.75 -4.92 3.88
CA GLY A 116 -9.21 -3.73 4.62
C GLY A 116 -10.70 -3.42 4.44
N GLY A 117 -11.28 -3.72 3.27
CA GLY A 117 -12.73 -3.61 3.02
C GLY A 117 -13.58 -4.75 3.61
N GLY A 118 -12.96 -5.68 4.34
CA GLY A 118 -13.56 -6.94 4.78
C GLY A 118 -13.30 -8.09 3.81
N ILE A 119 -13.16 -9.31 4.33
CA ILE A 119 -12.77 -10.50 3.56
C ILE A 119 -13.77 -10.76 2.41
N ASP A 120 -15.07 -10.83 2.73
CA ASP A 120 -16.10 -11.17 1.75
C ASP A 120 -16.23 -10.12 0.64
N ALA A 121 -16.16 -8.82 1.01
CA ALA A 121 -16.26 -7.73 0.05
C ALA A 121 -15.05 -7.70 -0.89
N THR A 122 -13.85 -7.89 -0.35
CA THR A 122 -12.62 -7.99 -1.16
C THR A 122 -12.67 -9.20 -2.10
N LEU A 123 -13.06 -10.38 -1.62
CA LEU A 123 -13.18 -11.58 -2.45
C LEU A 123 -14.23 -11.42 -3.56
N ALA A 124 -15.37 -10.80 -3.25
CA ALA A 124 -16.41 -10.52 -4.24
C ALA A 124 -15.90 -9.56 -5.34
N TYR A 125 -15.18 -8.51 -4.94
CA TYR A 125 -14.57 -7.56 -5.87
C TYR A 125 -13.54 -8.25 -6.80
N LEU A 126 -12.62 -9.03 -6.24
CA LEU A 126 -11.60 -9.75 -7.00
C LEU A 126 -12.22 -10.79 -7.95
N THR A 127 -13.27 -11.50 -7.50
CA THR A 127 -13.99 -12.48 -8.33
C THR A 127 -14.65 -11.83 -9.54
N ALA A 128 -15.10 -10.58 -9.39
CA ALA A 128 -15.72 -9.83 -10.48
C ALA A 128 -14.71 -9.32 -11.53
N ASP A 129 -13.47 -9.04 -11.12
CA ASP A 129 -12.39 -8.54 -11.98
C ASP A 129 -11.91 -9.58 -13.02
N LYS A 130 -11.84 -10.86 -12.62
CA LYS A 130 -11.47 -12.01 -13.47
C LYS A 130 -10.07 -11.95 -14.11
N SER A 131 -9.16 -11.11 -13.61
CA SER A 131 -7.76 -11.14 -14.04
C SER A 131 -6.98 -12.27 -13.34
N GLU A 132 -5.90 -12.72 -13.98
CA GLU A 132 -4.97 -13.69 -13.38
C GLU A 132 -4.34 -13.17 -12.08
N VAL A 133 -4.21 -11.84 -11.94
CA VAL A 133 -3.74 -11.23 -10.69
C VAL A 133 -4.80 -11.33 -9.60
N ALA A 134 -6.07 -11.09 -9.94
CA ALA A 134 -7.16 -11.29 -9.00
C ALA A 134 -7.21 -12.74 -8.48
N ASP A 135 -7.06 -13.73 -9.36
CA ASP A 135 -7.02 -15.15 -8.98
C ASP A 135 -5.87 -15.45 -8.00
N LYS A 136 -4.68 -14.88 -8.23
CA LYS A 136 -3.53 -15.02 -7.32
C LYS A 136 -3.81 -14.40 -5.94
N ILE A 137 -4.41 -13.21 -5.91
CA ILE A 137 -4.77 -12.53 -4.66
C ILE A 137 -5.81 -13.35 -3.90
N ILE A 138 -6.85 -13.84 -4.59
CA ILE A 138 -7.89 -14.69 -3.99
C ILE A 138 -7.25 -15.92 -3.36
N GLN A 139 -6.39 -16.64 -4.08
CA GLN A 139 -5.74 -17.82 -3.55
C GLN A 139 -4.90 -17.49 -2.31
N TYR A 140 -4.15 -16.38 -2.34
CA TYR A 140 -3.35 -15.94 -1.21
C TYR A 140 -4.20 -15.64 0.04
N ILE A 141 -5.35 -14.98 -0.13
CA ILE A 141 -6.28 -14.70 0.97
C ILE A 141 -6.86 -16.01 1.54
N LEU A 142 -7.27 -16.94 0.68
CA LEU A 142 -7.85 -18.22 1.08
C LEU A 142 -6.84 -19.12 1.81
N ASP A 143 -5.59 -19.16 1.34
CA ASP A 143 -4.53 -19.97 1.94
C ASP A 143 -4.17 -19.49 3.35
N ALA A 144 -4.31 -18.20 3.63
CA ALA A 144 -4.01 -17.64 4.94
C ALA A 144 -4.98 -18.11 6.04
N SER A 145 -6.16 -18.65 5.68
CA SER A 145 -7.14 -19.20 6.62
C SER A 145 -7.54 -18.24 7.76
N ILE A 146 -7.58 -16.94 7.47
CA ILE A 146 -7.93 -15.88 8.42
C ILE A 146 -9.45 -15.70 8.54
N THR A 147 -9.90 -15.21 9.69
CA THR A 147 -11.30 -14.81 9.93
C THR A 147 -11.45 -13.30 9.98
N GLN A 148 -12.68 -12.80 9.85
CA GLN A 148 -12.96 -11.37 9.99
C GLN A 148 -12.55 -10.83 11.38
N ALA A 149 -12.67 -11.66 12.43
CA ALA A 149 -12.24 -11.29 13.78
C ALA A 149 -10.70 -11.15 13.88
N ASP A 150 -9.94 -11.97 13.14
CA ASP A 150 -8.48 -11.85 13.09
C ASP A 150 -8.06 -10.53 12.41
N VAL A 151 -8.77 -10.14 11.34
CA VAL A 151 -8.56 -8.87 10.64
C VAL A 151 -8.81 -7.69 11.59
N GLU A 152 -9.95 -7.69 12.29
CA GLU A 152 -10.31 -6.65 13.24
C GLU A 152 -9.27 -6.52 14.37
N GLY A 153 -8.89 -7.64 15.00
CA GLY A 153 -7.88 -7.64 16.06
C GLY A 153 -6.50 -7.18 15.58
N TRP A 154 -6.13 -7.52 14.35
CA TRP A 154 -4.88 -7.04 13.74
C TRP A 154 -4.94 -5.53 13.46
N ILE A 155 -6.06 -5.01 12.93
CA ILE A 155 -6.25 -3.57 12.67
C ILE A 155 -6.13 -2.79 13.98
N ASP A 156 -6.75 -3.25 15.06
CA ASP A 156 -6.66 -2.60 16.38
C ASP A 156 -5.20 -2.50 16.85
N GLY A 157 -4.43 -3.59 16.71
CA GLY A 157 -3.00 -3.60 17.01
C GLY A 157 -2.18 -2.64 16.13
N GLN A 158 -2.53 -2.50 14.85
CA GLN A 158 -1.87 -1.53 13.96
C GLN A 158 -2.21 -0.09 14.32
N ILE A 159 -3.43 0.20 14.78
CA ILE A 159 -3.82 1.52 15.27
C ILE A 159 -3.00 1.88 16.50
N GLU A 160 -2.79 0.95 17.43
CA GLU A 160 -1.93 1.16 18.60
C GLU A 160 -0.47 1.38 18.20
N TYR A 161 0.07 0.55 17.29
CA TYR A 161 1.45 0.69 16.82
C TYR A 161 1.70 2.01 16.11
N HIS A 162 0.75 2.44 15.27
CA HIS A 162 0.82 3.71 14.56
C HIS A 162 0.21 4.86 15.35
N ASP A 163 -0.15 4.68 16.63
CA ASP A 163 -0.81 5.72 17.39
C ASP A 163 0.10 6.94 17.47
N ARG A 164 -0.32 7.99 16.76
CA ARG A 164 0.43 9.23 16.59
C ARG A 164 -0.16 10.34 17.45
N ILE A 165 -0.93 9.99 18.50
CA ILE A 165 -1.43 10.94 19.49
C ILE A 165 -0.24 11.58 20.24
N SER A 166 0.14 12.76 19.74
CA SER A 166 0.80 13.89 20.39
C SER A 166 2.21 13.65 20.98
N ALA A 167 3.22 13.79 20.13
CA ALA A 167 4.47 14.47 20.51
C ALA A 167 4.47 15.89 19.93
#